data_AF-A0A7W6CH67-F1
#
_entry.id   AF-A0A7W6CH67-F1
#
_cell.length_a   1.000
_cell.length_b   1.000
_cell.length_c   1.000
_cell.angle_alpha   90.00
_cell.angle_beta   90.00
_cell.angle_gamma   90.00
#
_symmetry.space_group_name_H-M   'P 1'
#
loop_
_entity.id
_entity.type
_entity.pdbx_description
1 polymer ?
#
loop_
_entity_poly.entity_id
_entity_poly.type
_entity_poly.pdbx_seq_one_letter_code
_entity_poly.pdbx_strand_id
1 'polypeptide(L)' 'MAQAWSADFLIRRIDRCYLLAACARHPEKRDRHLKRARHYRGVLADTQELELA' A
#
# COMPACT_ATOMS: atom_id res chain seq x y z
N MET A 1 -10.58 -16.88 -4.94
CA MET A 1 -10.52 -16.62 -3.49
C MET A 1 -9.76 -15.32 -3.29
N ALA A 2 -10.45 -14.20 -3.01
CA ALA A 2 -9.77 -12.95 -2.67
C ALA A 2 -9.11 -13.16 -1.31
N GLN A 3 -7.78 -13.11 -1.26
CA GLN A 3 -7.07 -13.17 0.01
C GLN A 3 -7.40 -11.90 0.77
N ALA A 4 -8.27 -11.99 1.78
CA ALA A 4 -8.64 -10.85 2.62
C ALA A 4 -7.37 -10.38 3.35
N TRP A 5 -6.83 -9.26 2.91
CA TRP A 5 -5.73 -8.60 3.58
C TRP A 5 -6.32 -7.76 4.71
N SER A 6 -5.88 -8.00 5.94
CA SER A 6 -6.32 -7.16 7.07
C SER A 6 -5.86 -5.72 6.87
N ALA A 7 -6.63 -4.76 7.40
CA ALA A 7 -6.28 -3.34 7.37
C ALA A 7 -4.87 -3.09 7.94
N ASP A 8 -4.53 -3.74 9.05
CA ASP A 8 -3.20 -3.67 9.68
C ASP A 8 -2.07 -4.12 8.75
N PHE A 9 -2.29 -5.19 7.99
CA PHE A 9 -1.31 -5.69 7.01
C PHE A 9 -1.10 -4.68 5.87
N LEU A 10 -2.18 -4.09 5.37
CA LEU A 10 -2.13 -3.08 4.32
C LEU A 10 -1.41 -1.82 4.78
N ILE A 11 -1.69 -1.33 5.98
CA ILE A 11 -1.00 -0.17 6.57
C ILE A 11 0.52 -0.43 6.64
N ARG A 12 0.95 -1.57 7.19
CA ARG A 12 2.38 -1.93 7.26
C ARG A 12 3.02 -2.04 5.87
N ARG A 13 2.28 -2.53 4.87
CA ARG A 13 2.75 -2.62 3.48
C ARG A 13 2.89 -1.24 2.84
N ILE A 14 1.99 -0.31 3.12
CA ILE A 14 2.05 1.08 2.65
C ILE A 14 3.28 1.77 3.24
N ASP A 15 3.49 1.67 4.55
CA ASP A 15 4.64 2.28 5.23
C ASP A 15 5.96 1.75 4.69
N ARG A 16 6.06 0.43 4.50
CA ARG A 16 7.24 -0.18 3.87
C ARG A 16 7.49 0.37 2.47
N CYS A 17 6.45 0.64 1.68
CA CYS A 17 6.64 1.25 0.36
C CYS A 17 7.19 2.68 0.46
N TYR A 18 6.73 3.48 1.43
CA TYR A 18 7.29 4.81 1.65
C TYR A 18 8.74 4.79 2.12
N LEU A 19 9.09 3.87 3.04
CA LEU A 19 10.49 3.70 3.48
C LEU A 19 11.40 3.31 2.30
N LEU A 20 10.98 2.35 1.47
CA LEU A 20 11.75 1.95 0.29
C LEU A 20 11.82 3.08 -0.75
N ALA A 21 10.77 3.87 -0.91
CA ALA A 21 10.76 5.03 -1.80
C ALA A 21 11.74 6.12 -1.32
N ALA A 22 11.79 6.37 0.00
CA ALA A 22 12.71 7.34 0.60
C ALA A 22 14.18 6.91 0.44
N CYS A 23 14.47 5.62 0.57
CA CYS A 23 15.82 5.06 0.39
C CYS A 23 16.19 4.79 -1.08
N ALA A 24 15.27 4.97 -2.03
CA ALA A 24 15.53 4.68 -3.43
C ALA A 24 16.40 5.77 -4.07
N ARG A 25 17.65 5.41 -4.40
CA ARG A 25 18.60 6.29 -5.09
C ARG A 25 18.19 6.62 -6.54
N HIS A 26 17.39 5.77 -7.17
CA HIS A 26 16.92 5.95 -8.55
C HIS A 26 15.45 6.38 -8.58
N PRO A 27 15.09 7.43 -9.34
CA PRO A 27 13.73 7.98 -9.37
C PRO A 27 12.69 6.97 -9.87
N GLU A 28 13.06 6.07 -10.77
CA GLU A 28 12.18 5.01 -11.28
C GLU A 28 11.78 4.01 -10.19
N LYS A 29 12.74 3.60 -9.35
CA LYS A 29 12.48 2.71 -8.21
C LYS A 29 11.59 3.40 -7.18
N ARG A 30 11.86 4.68 -6.91
CA ARG A 30 11.02 5.51 -6.05
C ARG A 30 9.58 5.55 -6.57
N ASP A 31 9.38 5.87 -7.84
CA ASP A 31 8.05 5.95 -8.45
C ASP A 31 7.31 4.61 -8.41
N ARG A 32 8.03 3.49 -8.65
CA ARG A 32 7.46 2.14 -8.51
C ARG A 32 6.93 1.89 -7.10
N HIS A 33 7.69 2.23 -6.07
CA HIS A 33 7.25 2.07 -4.68
C HIS A 33 6.08 2.98 -4.33
N LEU A 34 6.07 4.23 -4.80
CA LEU A 34 4.97 5.16 -4.60
C LEU A 34 3.68 4.72 -5.31
N LYS A 35 3.77 4.23 -6.55
CA LYS A 35 2.63 3.62 -7.26
C LYS A 35 2.05 2.43 -6.49
N ARG A 36 2.91 1.60 -5.91
CA ARG A 36 2.49 0.46 -5.10
C ARG A 36 1.82 0.89 -3.79
N ALA A 37 2.34 1.91 -3.11
CA ALA A 37 1.71 2.51 -1.93
C ALA A 37 0.31 3.05 -2.25
N ARG A 38 0.16 3.74 -3.39
CA ARG A 38 -1.15 4.23 -3.88
C ARG A 38 -2.14 3.10 -4.13
N HIS A 39 -1.69 2.02 -4.77
CA HIS A 39 -2.53 0.84 -4.99
C HIS A 39 -3.01 0.23 -3.66
N TYR A 40 -2.12 0.02 -2.69
CA TYR A 40 -2.51 -0.52 -1.38
C TYR A 40 -3.43 0.40 -0.59
N ARG A 41 -3.31 1.73 -0.76
CA ARG A 41 -4.28 2.68 -0.18
C ARG A 41 -5.68 2.52 -0.76
N GLY A 42 -5.79 2.28 -2.07
CA GLY A 42 -7.09 1.99 -2.71
C GLY A 42 -7.71 0.73 -2.11
N VAL A 43 -6.94 -0.36 -2.06
CA VAL A 43 -7.43 -1.62 -1.47
C VAL A 43 -7.80 -1.46 0.01
N LEU A 44 -7.05 -0.66 0.77
CA LEU A 44 -7.38 -0.38 2.17
C LEU A 44 -8.70 0.38 2.29
N ALA A 45 -8.93 1.40 1.46
CA ALA A 45 -10.18 2.14 1.44
C ALA A 45 -11.36 1.22 1.10
N ASP A 46 -11.24 0.42 0.04
CA ASP A 46 -12.28 -0.55 -0.36
C ASP A 46 -12.56 -1.57 0.77
N THR A 47 -11.51 -2.01 1.48
CA THR A 47 -11.64 -2.95 2.61
C THR A 47 -12.33 -2.30 3.80
N GLN A 48 -12.00 -1.05 4.12
CA GLN A 48 -12.62 -0.31 5.23
C GLN A 48 -14.08 0.03 4.93
N GLU A 49 -14.42 0.37 3.69
CA GLU A 49 -15.81 0.59 3.25
C GLU A 49 -16.64 -0.69 3.39
N LEU A 50 -16.07 -1.86 3.06
CA LEU A 50 -16.71 -3.16 3.24
C LEU A 50 -16.89 -3.58 4.72
N GLU A 51 -16.00 -3.16 5.62
CA GLU A 51 -16.15 -3.43 7.07
C GLU A 51 -17.19 -2.51 7.74
N LEU A 52 -17.51 -1.37 7.13
CA LEU A 52 -18.49 -0.39 7.62
C LEU A 52 -19.90 -0.58 7.04
N ALA A 53 -20.06 -1.38 5.98
CA ALA A 53 -21.31 -1.68 5.28
C ALA A 53 -21.98 -2.95 5.82
#